data_AF-A0A2A2S9G7-F1
#
_entry.id   AF-A0A2A2S9G7-F1
#
_cell.length_a   1.000
_cell.length_b   1.000
_cell.length_c   1.000
_cell.angle_alpha   90.00
_cell.angle_beta   90.00
_cell.angle_gamma   90.00
#
_symmetry.space_group_name_H-M   'P 1'
#
loop_
_entity.id
_entity.type
_entity.pdbx_description
1 polymer ?
#
loop_
_entity_poly.entity_id
_entity_poly.type
_entity_poly.pdbx_seq_one_letter_code
_entity_poly.pdbx_strand_id
1 'polypeptide(L)'
;MKNLIIISAIGLASLSIVACNNNTKKASADATKDTTASTTTASTTSSTAKSGVDAKTSASVKEMVANYLQLKNALTNDNSNDAATAGKTLSEGFVKLDKSVLTADQKKAYTDIADDAKEMAEHIGISGGKLPHQREHFDMLSKDMYDLVKLFGPSLPLYVDRCPMFNDKKGAIWLSETKEIKNPYLGSAMPTCGSIKEELK
;
A
#
# COMPACT_ATOMS: atom_id res chain seq x y z
N MET A 1 -47.80 29.53 22.14
CA MET A 1 -49.17 28.98 22.17
C MET A 1 -49.21 27.73 21.30
N LYS A 2 -50.07 26.74 21.60
CA LYS A 2 -50.09 25.44 20.91
C LYS A 2 -50.58 25.55 19.46
N ASN A 3 -50.10 24.66 18.59
CA ASN A 3 -50.69 24.16 17.34
C ASN A 3 -49.84 22.96 16.87
N LEU A 4 -50.35 21.91 16.23
CA LEU A 4 -51.58 21.14 16.44
C LEU A 4 -51.27 19.72 15.91
N ILE A 5 -51.62 18.66 16.64
CA ILE A 5 -51.37 17.27 16.21
C ILE A 5 -52.53 16.79 15.32
N ILE A 6 -52.22 16.13 14.20
CA ILE A 6 -53.19 15.30 13.47
C ILE A 6 -52.59 13.91 13.23
N ILE A 7 -53.35 12.89 13.63
CA ILE A 7 -53.06 11.46 13.49
C ILE A 7 -54.07 10.89 12.49
N SER A 8 -53.64 10.02 11.57
CA SER A 8 -54.44 8.86 11.18
C SER A 8 -53.56 7.77 10.55
N ALA A 9 -53.98 6.51 10.69
CA ALA A 9 -53.29 5.31 10.25
C ALA A 9 -54.15 4.52 9.24
N ILE A 10 -53.90 3.21 9.11
CA ILE A 10 -54.57 2.20 8.24
C ILE A 10 -53.98 2.17 6.81
N GLY A 11 -53.60 1.01 6.22
CA GLY A 11 -53.50 -0.34 6.79
C GLY A 11 -53.23 -1.44 5.73
N LEU A 12 -52.45 -2.46 6.14
CA LEU A 12 -52.43 -3.88 5.70
C LEU A 12 -52.79 -4.27 4.24
N ALA A 13 -51.83 -4.93 3.57
CA ALA A 13 -52.12 -6.11 2.73
C ALA A 13 -50.89 -7.04 2.65
N SER A 14 -51.05 -8.30 3.06
CA SER A 14 -50.02 -9.34 3.08
C SER A 14 -50.43 -10.52 2.19
N LEU A 15 -49.52 -11.02 1.34
CA LEU A 15 -49.51 -12.36 0.72
C LEU A 15 -48.12 -12.56 0.07
N SER A 16 -47.52 -13.73 -0.15
CA SER A 16 -47.54 -15.08 0.44
C SER A 16 -46.56 -15.92 -0.43
N ILE A 17 -45.54 -16.46 0.24
CA ILE A 17 -44.55 -17.52 -0.08
C ILE A 17 -44.86 -18.66 -1.10
N VAL A 18 -43.79 -19.43 -1.43
CA VAL A 18 -43.71 -20.81 -2.05
C VAL A 18 -43.43 -20.79 -3.59
N ALA A 19 -42.52 -21.56 -4.24
CA ALA A 19 -41.91 -22.88 -3.92
C ALA A 19 -40.45 -23.15 -4.42
N CYS A 20 -39.79 -24.11 -3.73
CA CYS A 20 -38.95 -25.28 -4.14
C CYS A 20 -38.84 -25.72 -5.64
N ASN A 21 -37.91 -26.58 -6.13
CA ASN A 21 -36.66 -27.23 -5.64
C ASN A 21 -36.01 -28.15 -6.75
N ASN A 22 -34.68 -28.36 -6.73
CA ASN A 22 -33.82 -29.46 -7.26
C ASN A 22 -33.74 -29.94 -8.75
N ASN A 23 -32.48 -30.31 -9.10
CA ASN A 23 -31.93 -31.20 -10.16
C ASN A 23 -32.89 -32.26 -10.77
N THR A 24 -32.77 -32.72 -12.03
CA THR A 24 -31.59 -33.40 -12.64
C THR A 24 -31.76 -33.71 -14.17
N LYS A 25 -30.65 -33.94 -14.89
CA LYS A 25 -30.46 -34.70 -16.18
C LYS A 25 -30.80 -34.07 -17.56
N LYS A 26 -29.75 -33.45 -18.16
CA LYS A 26 -29.02 -33.85 -19.41
C LYS A 26 -29.78 -34.48 -20.61
N ALA A 27 -29.72 -33.80 -21.77
CA ALA A 27 -29.10 -34.23 -23.06
C ALA A 27 -29.43 -33.22 -24.19
N SER A 28 -28.74 -33.11 -25.34
CA SER A 28 -27.31 -33.15 -25.73
C SER A 28 -27.20 -32.78 -27.24
N ALA A 29 -25.96 -32.67 -27.80
CA ALA A 29 -25.61 -32.47 -29.22
C ALA A 29 -25.81 -31.05 -29.84
N ASP A 30 -24.93 -30.51 -30.69
CA ASP A 30 -23.52 -30.88 -31.04
C ASP A 30 -22.81 -29.69 -31.78
N ALA A 31 -21.50 -29.82 -32.03
CA ALA A 31 -20.54 -28.97 -32.76
C ALA A 31 -19.99 -27.73 -31.98
N THR A 32 -18.80 -27.73 -31.36
CA THR A 32 -17.41 -28.05 -31.86
C THR A 32 -16.96 -26.99 -32.89
N LYS A 33 -15.89 -26.20 -32.76
CA LYS A 33 -14.57 -26.27 -32.07
C LYS A 33 -14.12 -24.81 -31.67
N ASP A 34 -12.99 -24.45 -31.04
CA ASP A 34 -11.76 -25.14 -30.59
C ASP A 34 -11.02 -24.43 -29.43
N THR A 35 -10.12 -25.18 -28.80
CA THR A 35 -8.87 -24.88 -28.05
C THR A 35 -8.29 -23.45 -28.05
N THR A 36 -8.00 -22.90 -26.85
CA THR A 36 -6.62 -22.76 -26.30
C THR A 36 -6.65 -22.28 -24.85
N ALA A 37 -5.97 -23.00 -23.94
CA ALA A 37 -5.73 -22.54 -22.58
C ALA A 37 -4.62 -21.47 -22.58
N SER A 38 -4.94 -20.26 -22.11
CA SER A 38 -3.94 -19.28 -21.72
C SER A 38 -3.76 -19.30 -20.21
N THR A 39 -2.83 -20.15 -19.78
CA THR A 39 -2.10 -19.96 -18.53
C THR A 39 -1.56 -18.53 -18.53
N THR A 40 -2.13 -17.64 -17.72
CA THR A 40 -1.49 -16.36 -17.41
C THR A 40 -0.29 -16.67 -16.55
N THR A 41 0.83 -16.96 -17.20
CA THR A 41 2.15 -17.00 -16.59
C THR A 41 2.34 -15.70 -15.84
N ALA A 42 2.30 -15.79 -14.50
CA ALA A 42 2.72 -14.69 -13.66
C ALA A 42 4.17 -14.40 -14.06
N SER A 43 4.38 -13.26 -14.72
CA SER A 43 5.71 -12.83 -15.10
C SER A 43 6.49 -12.59 -13.82
N THR A 44 7.31 -13.56 -13.44
CA THR A 44 8.42 -13.38 -12.51
C THR A 44 9.40 -12.44 -13.18
N THR A 45 9.08 -11.15 -13.15
CA THR A 45 10.02 -10.07 -13.43
C THR A 45 11.07 -10.18 -12.34
N SER A 46 12.18 -10.84 -12.66
CA SER A 46 13.34 -10.94 -11.79
C SER A 46 13.83 -9.54 -11.47
N SER A 47 13.40 -9.03 -10.32
CA SER A 47 13.96 -7.86 -9.66
C SER A 47 15.42 -8.17 -9.38
N THR A 48 16.31 -7.69 -10.24
CA THR A 48 17.75 -7.85 -10.09
C THR A 48 18.20 -7.05 -8.88
N ALA A 49 18.36 -7.74 -7.74
CA ALA A 49 19.05 -7.20 -6.59
C ALA A 49 20.40 -6.62 -7.05
N LYS A 50 20.73 -5.43 -6.57
CA LYS A 50 21.92 -4.69 -7.02
C LYS A 50 23.17 -5.52 -6.73
N SER A 51 24.00 -5.76 -7.75
CA SER A 51 25.24 -6.52 -7.59
C SER A 51 26.10 -5.94 -6.46
N GLY A 52 26.54 -6.80 -5.54
CA GLY A 52 27.32 -6.38 -4.36
C GLY A 52 26.49 -6.10 -3.09
N VAL A 53 25.20 -6.44 -3.08
CA VAL A 53 24.38 -6.47 -1.85
C VAL A 53 24.27 -7.90 -1.33
N ASP A 54 24.45 -8.08 -0.02
CA ASP A 54 24.32 -9.38 0.63
C ASP A 54 22.87 -9.92 0.58
N ALA A 55 22.72 -11.25 0.58
CA ALA A 55 21.41 -11.90 0.51
C ALA A 55 20.53 -11.62 1.74
N LYS A 56 21.12 -11.55 2.94
CA LYS A 56 20.42 -11.21 4.19
C LYS A 56 19.96 -9.75 4.17
N THR A 57 20.84 -8.83 3.73
CA THR A 57 20.47 -7.42 3.52
C THR A 57 19.34 -7.29 2.52
N SER A 58 19.42 -7.99 1.39
CA SER A 58 18.38 -7.99 0.34
C SER A 58 17.03 -8.48 0.88
N ALA A 59 17.02 -9.51 1.73
CA ALA A 59 15.81 -10.01 2.39
C ALA A 59 15.23 -8.98 3.37
N SER A 60 16.05 -8.40 4.26
CA SER A 60 15.59 -7.37 5.21
C SER A 60 15.06 -6.11 4.49
N VAL A 61 15.70 -5.66 3.41
CA VAL A 61 15.23 -4.51 2.62
C VAL A 61 13.90 -4.84 1.92
N LYS A 62 13.74 -6.07 1.39
CA LYS A 62 12.46 -6.53 0.82
C LYS A 62 11.33 -6.50 1.86
N GLU A 63 11.59 -6.94 3.08
CA GLU A 63 10.62 -6.88 4.18
C GLU A 63 10.28 -5.43 4.58
N MET A 64 11.28 -4.54 4.68
CA MET A 64 11.04 -3.12 4.96
C MET A 64 10.22 -2.44 3.85
N VAL A 65 10.54 -2.70 2.58
CA VAL A 65 9.74 -2.22 1.44
C VAL A 65 8.30 -2.75 1.49
N ALA A 66 8.09 -4.02 1.84
CA ALA A 66 6.74 -4.58 1.97
C ALA A 66 5.93 -3.90 3.09
N ASN A 67 6.54 -3.65 4.26
CA ASN A 67 5.89 -2.94 5.37
C ASN A 67 5.61 -1.46 5.02
N TYR A 68 6.52 -0.78 4.31
CA TYR A 68 6.27 0.56 3.78
C TYR A 68 5.09 0.59 2.80
N LEU A 69 4.97 -0.39 1.90
CA LEU A 69 3.85 -0.46 0.96
C LEU A 69 2.52 -0.73 1.68
N GLN A 70 2.51 -1.56 2.73
CA GLN A 70 1.34 -1.73 3.60
C GLN A 70 0.93 -0.42 4.27
N LEU A 71 1.89 0.31 4.86
CA LEU A 71 1.67 1.64 5.44
C LEU A 71 1.11 2.63 4.40
N LYS A 72 1.75 2.74 3.23
CA LYS A 72 1.31 3.59 2.11
C LYS A 72 -0.13 3.27 1.70
N ASN A 73 -0.47 1.99 1.56
CA ASN A 73 -1.81 1.56 1.19
C ASN A 73 -2.85 1.80 2.29
N ALA A 74 -2.48 1.68 3.57
CA ALA A 74 -3.35 2.05 4.68
C ALA A 74 -3.66 3.56 4.67
N LEU A 75 -2.65 4.42 4.45
CA LEU A 75 -2.81 5.87 4.33
C LEU A 75 -3.63 6.29 3.10
N THR A 76 -3.52 5.58 1.97
CA THR A 76 -4.40 5.77 0.81
C THR A 76 -5.87 5.53 1.14
N ASN A 77 -6.15 4.53 1.97
CA ASN A 77 -7.50 4.15 2.40
C ASN A 77 -7.98 4.91 3.65
N ASP A 78 -7.29 5.99 4.05
CA ASP A 78 -7.52 6.77 5.28
C ASP A 78 -7.50 5.93 6.59
N ASN A 79 -6.95 4.70 6.56
CA ASN A 79 -6.92 3.80 7.71
C ASN A 79 -5.70 4.07 8.61
N SER A 80 -5.91 4.95 9.59
CA SER A 80 -4.90 5.38 10.54
C SER A 80 -4.37 4.28 11.47
N ASN A 81 -5.16 3.25 11.77
CA ASN A 81 -4.77 2.17 12.70
C ASN A 81 -3.91 1.10 12.02
N ASP A 82 -4.24 0.73 10.78
CA ASP A 82 -3.40 -0.15 9.97
C ASP A 82 -2.09 0.56 9.60
N ALA A 83 -2.14 1.88 9.33
CA ALA A 83 -0.94 2.70 9.12
C ALA A 83 -0.03 2.67 10.36
N ALA A 84 -0.57 2.84 11.57
CA ALA A 84 0.21 2.71 12.80
C ALA A 84 0.83 1.30 12.96
N THR A 85 0.06 0.25 12.68
CA THR A 85 0.53 -1.14 12.78
C THR A 85 1.69 -1.42 11.81
N ALA A 86 1.58 -0.97 10.57
CA ALA A 86 2.63 -1.11 9.56
C ALA A 86 3.85 -0.22 9.87
N GLY A 87 3.66 1.02 10.34
CA GLY A 87 4.74 1.92 10.75
C GLY A 87 5.57 1.35 11.90
N LYS A 88 4.93 0.80 12.93
CA LYS A 88 5.62 0.10 14.02
C LYS A 88 6.46 -1.09 13.52
N THR A 89 5.90 -1.91 12.64
CA THR A 89 6.60 -3.08 12.06
C THR A 89 7.79 -2.65 11.20
N LEU A 90 7.64 -1.56 10.44
CA LEU A 90 8.72 -0.98 9.64
C LEU A 90 9.86 -0.43 10.51
N SER A 91 9.54 0.33 11.57
CA SER A 91 10.55 0.84 12.52
C SER A 91 11.35 -0.30 13.17
N GLU A 92 10.68 -1.39 13.57
CA GLU A 92 11.35 -2.60 14.04
C GLU A 92 12.26 -3.26 12.99
N GLY A 93 11.91 -3.15 11.70
CA GLY A 93 12.73 -3.66 10.58
C GLY A 93 14.09 -2.98 10.51
N PHE A 94 14.12 -1.65 10.64
CA PHE A 94 15.37 -0.87 10.66
C PHE A 94 16.30 -1.24 11.82
N VAL A 95 15.72 -1.55 12.99
CA VAL A 95 16.46 -2.02 14.19
C VAL A 95 17.03 -3.43 14.00
N LYS A 96 16.30 -4.31 13.30
CA LYS A 96 16.68 -5.73 13.11
C LYS A 96 17.70 -5.97 11.99
N LEU A 97 17.95 -5.00 11.10
CA LEU A 97 18.89 -5.18 10.00
C LEU A 97 20.32 -5.41 10.52
N ASP A 98 20.93 -6.50 10.07
CA ASP A 98 22.29 -6.85 10.43
C ASP A 98 23.31 -5.95 9.71
N LYS A 99 23.78 -4.91 10.41
CA LYS A 99 24.82 -4.00 9.88
C LYS A 99 26.19 -4.69 9.70
N SER A 100 26.42 -5.93 10.16
CA SER A 100 27.73 -6.59 10.04
C SER A 100 28.05 -7.07 8.62
N VAL A 101 27.02 -7.41 7.82
CA VAL A 101 27.16 -7.86 6.42
C VAL A 101 27.24 -6.72 5.40
N LEU A 102 27.14 -5.46 5.86
CA LEU A 102 27.27 -4.27 5.02
C LEU A 102 28.74 -3.89 4.80
N THR A 103 29.09 -3.47 3.58
CA THR A 103 30.37 -2.79 3.31
C THR A 103 30.47 -1.47 4.09
N ALA A 104 31.67 -0.89 4.21
CA ALA A 104 31.84 0.39 4.91
C ALA A 104 30.96 1.51 4.34
N ASP A 105 30.91 1.64 3.00
CA ASP A 105 30.12 2.65 2.31
C ASP A 105 28.61 2.40 2.48
N GLN A 106 28.17 1.14 2.33
CA GLN A 106 26.78 0.74 2.58
C GLN A 106 26.36 1.03 4.02
N LYS A 107 27.25 0.76 5.00
CA LYS A 107 27.00 0.99 6.42
C LYS A 107 26.85 2.48 6.76
N LYS A 108 27.67 3.34 6.13
CA LYS A 108 27.53 4.79 6.28
C LYS A 108 26.19 5.25 5.70
N ALA A 109 25.96 5.00 4.40
CA ALA A 109 24.75 5.44 3.72
C ALA A 109 23.47 4.87 4.35
N TYR A 110 23.48 3.59 4.76
CA TYR A 110 22.35 3.00 5.49
C TYR A 110 22.12 3.66 6.84
N THR A 111 23.16 4.05 7.58
CA THR A 111 22.96 4.70 8.89
C THR A 111 22.41 6.10 8.71
N ASP A 112 22.93 6.88 7.75
CA ASP A 112 22.40 8.20 7.41
C ASP A 112 20.89 8.14 7.04
N ILE A 113 20.45 7.09 6.34
CA ILE A 113 19.04 6.89 5.95
C ILE A 113 18.18 6.31 7.09
N ALA A 114 18.69 5.29 7.79
CA ALA A 114 17.90 4.46 8.69
C ALA A 114 17.58 5.12 10.03
N ASP A 115 18.38 6.10 10.48
CA ASP A 115 18.08 6.78 11.73
C ASP A 115 16.83 7.67 11.60
N ASP A 116 16.74 8.48 10.54
CA ASP A 116 15.56 9.29 10.20
C ASP A 116 14.36 8.39 9.85
N ALA A 117 14.53 7.40 8.98
CA ALA A 117 13.43 6.53 8.55
C ALA A 117 12.79 5.75 9.71
N LYS A 118 13.62 5.26 10.65
CA LYS A 118 13.16 4.56 11.87
C LYS A 118 12.35 5.48 12.77
N GLU A 119 12.81 6.72 12.97
CA GLU A 119 12.10 7.74 13.77
C GLU A 119 10.75 8.08 13.13
N MET A 120 10.71 8.35 11.83
CA MET A 120 9.46 8.65 11.12
C MET A 120 8.48 7.48 11.17
N ALA A 121 8.95 6.25 11.00
CA ALA A 121 8.13 5.04 11.12
C ALA A 121 7.63 4.81 12.56
N GLU A 122 8.43 5.13 13.58
CA GLU A 122 8.05 5.07 14.99
C GLU A 122 6.94 6.08 15.33
N HIS A 123 7.10 7.34 14.91
CA HIS A 123 6.09 8.38 15.09
C HIS A 123 4.75 8.02 14.43
N ILE A 124 4.77 7.44 13.23
CA ILE A 124 3.58 6.88 12.58
C ILE A 124 2.99 5.73 13.42
N GLY A 125 3.86 4.87 13.94
CA GLY A 125 3.50 3.69 14.73
C GLY A 125 2.81 3.97 16.06
N ILE A 126 3.16 5.07 16.73
CA ILE A 126 2.57 5.48 18.01
C ILE A 126 1.36 6.42 17.86
N SER A 127 0.96 6.77 16.63
CA SER A 127 -0.04 7.82 16.35
C SER A 127 -1.34 7.33 15.70
N GLY A 128 -1.75 6.09 16.00
CA GLY A 128 -3.06 5.56 15.61
C GLY A 128 -4.21 6.51 15.96
N GLY A 129 -5.12 6.72 14.99
CA GLY A 129 -6.20 7.70 15.04
C GLY A 129 -5.81 9.13 14.63
N LYS A 130 -4.52 9.44 14.39
CA LYS A 130 -4.02 10.78 14.05
C LYS A 130 -3.53 10.88 12.61
N LEU A 131 -4.41 10.56 11.65
CA LEU A 131 -4.09 10.48 10.22
C LEU A 131 -3.30 11.70 9.64
N PRO A 132 -3.58 12.98 9.99
CA PRO A 132 -2.78 14.10 9.48
C PRO A 132 -1.32 14.05 9.91
N HIS A 133 -1.05 13.68 11.17
CA HIS A 133 0.29 13.57 11.72
C HIS A 133 1.06 12.38 11.12
N GLN A 134 0.36 11.26 10.87
CA GLN A 134 0.95 10.12 10.15
C GLN A 134 1.37 10.51 8.72
N ARG A 135 0.57 11.34 8.03
CA ARG A 135 0.89 11.84 6.68
C ARG A 135 2.06 12.81 6.63
N GLU A 136 2.22 13.63 7.68
CA GLU A 136 3.38 14.51 7.87
C GLU A 136 4.67 13.71 7.97
N HIS A 137 4.75 12.73 8.89
CA HIS A 137 5.92 11.84 9.00
C HIS A 137 6.13 10.96 7.76
N PHE A 138 5.06 10.58 7.06
CA PHE A 138 5.14 9.78 5.83
C PHE A 138 5.76 10.55 4.64
N ASP A 139 5.76 11.88 4.64
CA ASP A 139 6.48 12.71 3.65
C ASP A 139 8.00 12.54 3.78
N MET A 140 8.52 12.55 5.02
CA MET A 140 9.94 12.32 5.29
C MET A 140 10.31 10.86 5.02
N LEU A 141 9.62 9.91 5.66
CA LEU A 141 9.83 8.47 5.49
C LEU A 141 9.86 8.00 4.02
N SER A 142 9.04 8.60 3.16
CA SER A 142 9.00 8.22 1.74
C SER A 142 10.24 8.62 0.95
N LYS A 143 10.96 9.67 1.38
CA LYS A 143 12.27 10.05 0.81
C LYS A 143 13.33 9.06 1.26
N ASP A 144 13.36 8.75 2.55
CA ASP A 144 14.33 7.81 3.14
C ASP A 144 14.16 6.40 2.56
N MET A 145 12.91 5.97 2.35
CA MET A 145 12.61 4.68 1.70
C MET A 145 12.95 4.68 0.21
N TYR A 146 12.82 5.81 -0.50
CA TYR A 146 13.35 5.94 -1.85
C TYR A 146 14.88 5.78 -1.85
N ASP A 147 15.60 6.48 -0.98
CA ASP A 147 17.07 6.40 -0.91
C ASP A 147 17.55 5.00 -0.47
N LEU A 148 16.82 4.32 0.45
CA LEU A 148 17.08 2.93 0.83
C LEU A 148 16.99 1.98 -0.38
N VAL A 149 15.97 2.15 -1.22
CA VAL A 149 15.79 1.37 -2.45
C VAL A 149 16.85 1.72 -3.50
N LYS A 150 17.28 3.00 -3.62
CA LYS A 150 18.39 3.38 -4.51
C LYS A 150 19.74 2.83 -4.03
N LEU A 151 19.93 2.72 -2.71
CA LEU A 151 21.14 2.16 -2.10
C LEU A 151 21.28 0.67 -2.40
N PHE A 152 20.27 -0.14 -2.09
CA PHE A 152 20.32 -1.61 -2.16
C PHE A 152 19.69 -2.23 -3.42
N GLY A 153 18.96 -1.46 -4.21
CA GLY A 153 18.21 -1.93 -5.36
C GLY A 153 16.77 -2.37 -5.01
N PRO A 154 15.85 -2.32 -5.97
CA PRO A 154 14.46 -2.72 -5.77
C PRO A 154 14.29 -4.24 -5.71
N SER A 155 13.42 -4.73 -4.83
CA SER A 155 13.05 -6.15 -4.69
C SER A 155 11.79 -6.57 -5.46
N LEU A 156 11.22 -5.62 -6.21
CA LEU A 156 10.12 -5.68 -7.16
C LEU A 156 10.13 -4.36 -7.95
N PRO A 157 9.56 -4.29 -9.18
CA PRO A 157 9.40 -3.00 -9.86
C PRO A 157 8.61 -2.00 -9.02
N LEU A 158 9.14 -0.79 -8.85
CA LEU A 158 8.53 0.29 -8.07
C LEU A 158 8.43 1.58 -8.89
N TYR A 159 7.41 2.38 -8.63
CA TYR A 159 7.19 3.68 -9.25
C TYR A 159 7.38 4.77 -8.20
N VAL A 160 8.17 5.79 -8.50
CA VAL A 160 8.29 6.99 -7.67
C VAL A 160 7.21 7.97 -8.12
N ASP A 161 6.13 8.03 -7.38
CA ASP A 161 5.01 8.93 -7.65
C ASP A 161 5.22 10.28 -6.97
N ARG A 162 4.59 11.36 -7.46
CA ARG A 162 4.58 12.68 -6.81
C ARG A 162 3.23 13.39 -6.91
N CYS A 163 2.63 13.78 -5.78
CA CYS A 163 1.49 14.70 -5.72
C CYS A 163 2.00 16.12 -5.45
N PRO A 164 1.82 17.09 -6.38
CA PRO A 164 2.31 18.45 -6.21
C PRO A 164 1.49 19.29 -5.22
N MET A 165 0.33 18.80 -4.76
CA MET A 165 -0.60 19.60 -3.93
C MET A 165 -0.40 19.44 -2.42
N PHE A 166 0.33 18.41 -1.97
CA PHE A 166 0.59 18.18 -0.54
C PHE A 166 1.60 19.20 0.03
N ASN A 167 1.61 19.36 1.36
CA ASN A 167 2.56 20.19 2.13
C ASN A 167 2.69 21.62 1.55
N ASP A 168 1.61 22.41 1.62
CA ASP A 168 1.52 23.77 1.06
C ASP A 168 1.93 23.90 -0.41
N LYS A 169 1.60 22.89 -1.24
CA LYS A 169 2.00 22.78 -2.65
C LYS A 169 3.52 22.65 -2.90
N LYS A 170 4.32 22.37 -1.86
CA LYS A 170 5.73 21.93 -2.03
C LYS A 170 5.75 20.54 -2.68
N GLY A 171 4.72 19.73 -2.40
CA GLY A 171 4.51 18.39 -2.93
C GLY A 171 5.41 17.34 -2.30
N ALA A 172 4.97 16.08 -2.34
CA ALA A 172 5.67 14.94 -1.75
C ALA A 172 5.71 13.74 -2.71
N ILE A 173 6.71 12.88 -2.51
CA ILE A 173 6.97 11.68 -3.32
C ILE A 173 6.68 10.41 -2.51
N TRP A 174 6.23 9.33 -3.15
CA TRP A 174 6.06 8.02 -2.52
C TRP A 174 6.46 6.89 -3.46
N LEU A 175 6.74 5.70 -2.91
CA LEU A 175 6.94 4.50 -3.72
C LEU A 175 5.63 3.72 -3.88
N SER A 176 5.33 3.30 -5.10
CA SER A 176 4.16 2.49 -5.46
C SER A 176 4.59 1.21 -6.16
N GLU A 177 3.92 0.11 -5.86
CA GLU A 177 4.02 -1.20 -6.52
C GLU A 177 3.14 -1.30 -7.78
N THR A 178 2.35 -0.27 -8.07
CA THR A 178 1.47 -0.22 -9.25
C THR A 178 1.57 1.12 -10.00
N LYS A 179 1.25 1.13 -11.30
CA LYS A 179 1.17 2.34 -12.12
C LYS A 179 -0.07 3.21 -11.85
N GLU A 180 -1.01 2.71 -11.06
CA GLU A 180 -2.24 3.43 -10.73
C GLU A 180 -1.95 4.42 -9.60
N ILE A 181 -2.18 5.71 -9.86
CA ILE A 181 -1.98 6.76 -8.84
C ILE A 181 -3.01 6.60 -7.73
N LYS A 182 -2.49 6.27 -6.55
CA LYS A 182 -3.23 6.05 -5.30
C LYS A 182 -2.56 6.85 -4.19
N ASN A 183 -3.05 8.06 -3.96
CA ASN A 183 -2.38 9.10 -3.18
C ASN A 183 -2.49 8.88 -1.65
N PRO A 184 -1.39 8.53 -0.95
CA PRO A 184 -1.40 8.32 0.50
C PRO A 184 -1.55 9.63 1.30
N TYR A 185 -1.23 10.77 0.71
CA TYR A 185 -1.20 12.07 1.38
C TYR A 185 -2.56 12.76 1.50
N LEU A 186 -3.49 12.47 0.60
CA LEU A 186 -4.83 13.06 0.58
C LEU A 186 -5.95 12.01 0.58
N GLY A 187 -5.62 10.72 0.44
CA GLY A 187 -6.56 9.60 0.57
C GLY A 187 -7.80 9.78 -0.30
N SER A 188 -8.97 9.51 0.27
CA SER A 188 -10.27 9.68 -0.40
C SER A 188 -10.58 11.11 -0.87
N ALA A 189 -9.92 12.15 -0.34
CA ALA A 189 -10.17 13.53 -0.73
C ALA A 189 -9.57 13.90 -2.10
N MET A 190 -8.40 13.36 -2.46
CA MET A 190 -7.77 13.53 -3.78
C MET A 190 -6.97 12.27 -4.18
N PRO A 191 -7.65 11.13 -4.40
CA PRO A 191 -7.01 9.82 -4.55
C PRO A 191 -6.11 9.73 -5.78
N THR A 192 -6.44 10.49 -6.83
CA THR A 192 -5.72 10.54 -8.10
C THR A 192 -4.77 11.74 -8.23
N CYS A 193 -4.54 12.54 -7.17
CA CYS A 193 -3.47 13.55 -7.24
C CYS A 193 -2.12 12.86 -7.30
N GLY A 194 -1.49 12.89 -8.46
CA GLY A 194 -0.13 12.38 -8.62
C GLY A 194 0.28 12.17 -10.06
N SER A 195 1.54 11.81 -10.24
CA SER A 195 2.10 11.34 -11.49
C SER A 195 3.38 10.57 -11.21
N ILE A 196 3.61 9.48 -11.94
CA ILE A 196 4.89 8.75 -11.93
C ILE A 196 6.00 9.69 -12.39
N LYS A 197 7.12 9.70 -11.66
CA LYS A 197 8.34 10.47 -11.95
C LYS A 197 9.53 9.60 -12.34
N GLU A 198 9.64 8.41 -11.74
CA GLU A 198 10.70 7.44 -12.01
C GLU A 198 10.12 6.02 -11.89
N GLU A 199 10.74 5.06 -12.59
CA GLU A 199 10.46 3.62 -12.47
C GLU A 199 11.77 2.93 -12.06
N LEU A 200 11.76 2.26 -10.91
CA LEU A 200 12.89 1.56 -10.30
C LEU A 200 12.80 0.07 -10.67
N LYS A 201 13.87 -0.48 -11.24
CA LYS A 201 14.00 -1.85 -11.76
C LYS A 201 15.38 -2.43 -11.43
#